data_AF-A0A0J8YWE4-F1
#
_entry.id   AF-A0A0J8YWE4-F1
#
_cell.length_a   1.000
_cell.length_b   1.000
_cell.length_c   1.000
_cell.angle_alpha   90.00
_cell.angle_beta   90.00
_cell.angle_gamma   90.00
#
_symmetry.space_group_name_H-M   'P 1'
#
loop_
_entity.id
_entity.type
_entity.pdbx_description
1 polymer ?
#
loop_
_entity_poly.entity_id
_entity_poly.type
_entity_poly.pdbx_seq_one_letter_code
_entity_poly.pdbx_strand_id
1 'polypeptide(L)'
;MNRLDPTNNPTPAHELFHLYQYGYALFKQRWYLEGMAKWMETVFKPEEPVSIAMTAPVDCTAWYSQSYNGAIFWQGVVNHYSAIPVTLGPMTYSNQQPVFRKTVFSGGAMAAPLLTALSQQSTRLTQQYQRPMREWSEKQQHQPQDNETICGVVNQLLSTTP
;
A
#
# COMPACT_ATOMS: atom_id res chain seq x y z
N MET A 1 -5.13 23.45 -23.55
CA MET A 1 -4.00 22.69 -22.98
C MET A 1 -4.35 22.37 -21.55
N ASN A 2 -4.51 21.09 -21.20
CA ASN A 2 -4.78 20.68 -19.82
C ASN A 2 -3.47 20.75 -19.02
N ARG A 3 -3.35 21.74 -18.14
CA ARG A 3 -2.15 21.96 -17.31
C ARG A 3 -2.48 21.51 -15.90
N LEU A 4 -1.80 20.46 -15.42
CA LEU A 4 -1.93 19.94 -14.06
C LEU A 4 -0.99 20.73 -13.13
N ASP A 5 -1.51 21.19 -12.00
CA ASP A 5 -0.74 21.87 -10.95
C ASP A 5 -0.22 20.85 -9.91
N PRO A 6 1.10 20.58 -9.87
CA PRO A 6 1.68 19.59 -8.97
C PRO A 6 1.76 20.04 -7.50
N THR A 7 1.48 21.32 -7.18
CA THR A 7 1.56 21.80 -5.78
C THR A 7 0.48 21.20 -4.86
N ASN A 8 -0.57 20.61 -5.43
CA ASN A 8 -1.64 19.92 -4.70
C ASN A 8 -1.77 18.42 -5.05
N ASN A 9 -0.88 17.86 -5.88
CA ASN A 9 -1.13 16.59 -6.57
C ASN A 9 -0.04 15.50 -6.32
N PRO A 10 0.17 15.03 -5.08
CA PRO A 10 0.66 13.68 -4.87
C PRO A 10 -0.43 12.62 -5.21
N THR A 11 -1.67 13.06 -5.48
CA THR A 11 -2.78 12.20 -5.90
C THR A 11 -2.48 11.32 -7.12
N PRO A 12 -1.75 11.70 -8.20
CA PRO A 12 -1.57 10.77 -9.32
C PRO A 12 -0.75 9.55 -8.94
N ALA A 13 0.22 9.69 -8.02
CA ALA A 13 0.97 8.54 -7.51
C ALA A 13 0.09 7.67 -6.58
N HIS A 14 -0.74 8.31 -5.75
CA HIS A 14 -1.72 7.65 -4.88
C HIS A 14 -2.75 6.86 -5.70
N GLU A 15 -3.40 7.52 -6.66
CA GLU A 15 -4.38 6.91 -7.57
C GLU A 15 -3.74 5.83 -8.46
N LEU A 16 -2.50 6.04 -8.93
CA LEU A 16 -1.77 5.01 -9.66
C LEU A 16 -1.51 3.79 -8.77
N PHE A 17 -1.18 4.01 -7.50
CA PHE A 17 -0.97 2.90 -6.57
C PHE A 17 -2.26 2.12 -6.31
N HIS A 18 -3.41 2.79 -6.25
CA HIS A 18 -4.71 2.10 -6.21
C HIS A 18 -4.91 1.15 -7.39
N LEU A 19 -4.46 1.48 -8.60
CA LEU A 19 -4.53 0.56 -9.74
C LEU A 19 -3.75 -0.74 -9.51
N TYR A 20 -2.58 -0.67 -8.86
CA TYR A 20 -1.86 -1.87 -8.44
C TYR A 20 -2.65 -2.64 -7.38
N GLN A 21 -3.17 -1.97 -6.36
CA GLN A 21 -3.96 -2.62 -5.30
C GLN A 21 -5.18 -3.35 -5.88
N TYR A 22 -5.92 -2.72 -6.80
CA TYR A 22 -7.08 -3.29 -7.47
C TYR A 22 -6.71 -4.41 -8.45
N GLY A 23 -5.56 -4.29 -9.12
CA GLY A 23 -5.07 -5.32 -10.04
C GLY A 23 -4.59 -6.58 -9.32
N TYR A 24 -4.04 -6.44 -8.11
CA TYR A 24 -3.52 -7.57 -7.34
C TYR A 24 -4.59 -8.28 -6.53
N ALA A 25 -5.49 -7.55 -5.85
CA ALA A 25 -6.34 -8.14 -4.83
C ALA A 25 -7.78 -7.60 -4.81
N LEU A 26 -8.68 -8.40 -4.27
CA LEU A 26 -10.12 -8.09 -4.10
C LEU A 26 -10.41 -7.15 -2.92
N PHE A 27 -9.41 -6.88 -2.07
CA PHE A 27 -9.64 -6.21 -0.81
C PHE A 27 -9.72 -4.69 -0.96
N LYS A 28 -10.74 -4.08 -0.37
CA LYS A 28 -10.94 -2.62 -0.38
C LYS A 28 -11.05 -2.00 1.02
N GLN A 29 -10.46 -2.61 2.03
CA GLN A 29 -10.40 -2.03 3.36
C GLN A 29 -9.62 -0.71 3.33
N ARG A 30 -10.18 0.36 3.93
CA ARG A 30 -9.67 1.73 3.77
C ARG A 30 -8.24 1.91 4.29
N TRP A 31 -7.92 1.30 5.42
CA TRP A 31 -6.58 1.37 5.99
C TRP A 31 -5.53 0.69 5.10
N TYR A 32 -5.94 -0.34 4.35
CA TYR A 32 -5.11 -0.96 3.32
C TYR A 32 -5.03 -0.07 2.07
N LEU A 33 -6.16 0.30 1.47
CA LEU A 33 -6.13 1.11 0.24
C LEU A 33 -5.49 2.48 0.47
N GLU A 34 -6.17 3.33 1.23
CA GLU A 34 -5.79 4.71 1.44
C GLU A 34 -4.54 4.83 2.30
N GLY A 35 -4.43 4.01 3.34
CA GLY A 35 -3.27 4.04 4.23
C GLY A 35 -1.98 3.59 3.52
N MET A 36 -2.02 2.50 2.74
CA MET A 36 -0.83 2.03 2.04
C MET A 36 -0.48 2.93 0.87
N ALA A 37 -1.47 3.42 0.11
CA ALA A 37 -1.23 4.40 -0.95
C ALA A 37 -0.60 5.69 -0.37
N LYS A 38 -1.07 6.13 0.80
CA LYS A 38 -0.51 7.28 1.51
C LYS A 38 0.93 7.05 1.98
N TRP A 39 1.26 5.83 2.40
CA TRP A 39 2.66 5.45 2.67
C TRP A 39 3.50 5.40 1.38
N MET A 40 2.96 4.90 0.27
CA MET A 40 3.67 4.91 -1.01
C MET A 40 3.96 6.33 -1.52
N GLU A 41 3.14 7.33 -1.19
CA GLU A 41 3.40 8.73 -1.53
C GLU A 41 4.73 9.26 -0.96
N THR A 42 5.30 8.62 0.06
CA THR A 42 6.42 9.20 0.81
C THR A 42 7.70 9.24 0.01
N VAL A 43 7.89 8.39 -1.01
CA VAL A 43 9.02 8.51 -1.94
C VAL A 43 8.94 9.78 -2.81
N PHE A 44 7.73 10.32 -2.98
CA PHE A 44 7.44 11.55 -3.72
C PHE A 44 7.37 12.79 -2.83
N LYS A 45 7.60 12.65 -1.52
CA LYS A 45 7.55 13.73 -0.53
C LYS A 45 8.84 13.79 0.30
N PRO A 46 9.22 14.97 0.81
CA PRO A 46 10.35 15.05 1.74
C PRO A 46 10.03 14.37 3.08
N GLU A 47 8.79 14.48 3.56
CA GLU A 47 8.39 13.94 4.86
C GLU A 47 8.05 12.44 4.81
N GLU A 48 8.24 11.77 5.95
CA GLU A 48 7.67 10.44 6.24
C GLU A 48 6.52 10.61 7.27
N PRO A 49 5.52 9.72 7.29
CA PRO A 49 4.54 9.63 8.37
C PRO A 49 5.23 9.37 9.71
N VAL A 50 4.53 9.68 10.79
CA VAL A 50 4.94 9.21 12.12
C VAL A 50 5.06 7.69 12.07
N SER A 51 6.19 7.17 12.51
CA SER A 51 6.45 5.74 12.64
C SER A 51 6.23 5.31 14.07
N ILE A 52 5.44 4.25 14.28
CA ILE A 52 5.32 3.57 15.57
C ILE A 52 6.12 2.27 15.46
N ALA A 53 7.00 2.01 16.43
CA ALA A 53 7.73 0.75 16.48
C ALA A 53 6.73 -0.40 16.64
N MET A 54 6.82 -1.40 15.77
CA MET A 54 5.93 -2.56 15.76
C MET A 54 6.74 -3.83 15.94
N THR A 55 6.31 -4.67 16.89
CA THR A 55 6.86 -6.01 17.09
C THR A 55 5.92 -7.01 16.42
N ALA A 56 6.47 -7.97 15.67
CA ALA A 56 5.68 -9.04 15.09
C ALA A 56 5.28 -10.08 16.17
N PRO A 57 4.05 -10.63 16.12
CA PRO A 57 2.96 -10.26 15.24
C PRO A 57 2.36 -8.90 15.62
N VAL A 58 2.03 -8.11 14.61
CA VAL A 58 1.37 -6.81 14.77
C VAL A 58 -0.12 -6.99 14.98
N ASP A 59 -0.69 -6.15 15.86
CA ASP A 59 -2.13 -6.02 16.03
C ASP A 59 -2.68 -4.95 15.06
N CYS A 60 -3.48 -5.39 14.09
CA CYS A 60 -4.07 -4.49 13.09
C CYS A 60 -5.42 -3.90 13.54
N THR A 61 -6.01 -4.37 14.64
CA THR A 61 -7.41 -4.05 15.00
C THR A 61 -7.66 -2.56 15.19
N ALA A 62 -6.70 -1.85 15.79
CA ALA A 62 -6.74 -0.40 15.98
C ALA A 62 -6.80 0.40 14.64
N TRP A 63 -6.43 -0.24 13.53
CA TRP A 63 -6.31 0.39 12.22
C TRP A 63 -7.50 0.11 11.31
N TYR A 64 -8.36 -0.85 11.60
CA TYR A 64 -9.46 -1.26 10.72
C TYR A 64 -10.44 -0.14 10.37
N SER A 65 -10.62 0.83 11.27
CA SER A 65 -11.48 2.01 11.05
C SER A 65 -10.77 3.17 10.36
N GLN A 66 -9.45 3.09 10.17
CA GLN A 66 -8.63 4.18 9.64
C GLN A 66 -8.67 4.21 8.11
N SER A 67 -8.37 5.39 7.57
CA SER A 67 -8.16 5.64 6.14
C SER A 67 -6.70 6.09 5.94
N TYR A 68 -6.44 7.35 5.57
CA TYR A 68 -5.09 7.90 5.43
C TYR A 68 -4.21 7.76 6.68
N ASN A 69 -4.79 7.82 7.89
CA ASN A 69 -4.04 7.58 9.12
C ASN A 69 -3.45 6.16 9.20
N GLY A 70 -3.98 5.20 8.43
CA GLY A 70 -3.38 3.88 8.26
C GLY A 70 -1.95 3.92 7.72
N ALA A 71 -1.50 5.03 7.12
CA ALA A 71 -0.11 5.22 6.75
C ALA A 71 0.86 5.06 7.92
N ILE A 72 0.44 5.38 9.15
CA ILE A 72 1.25 5.19 10.36
C ILE A 72 1.49 3.70 10.62
N PHE A 73 0.48 2.86 10.39
CA PHE A 73 0.63 1.40 10.47
C PHE A 73 1.64 0.89 9.46
N TRP A 74 1.45 1.25 8.18
CA TRP A 74 2.34 0.80 7.10
C TRP A 74 3.77 1.30 7.33
N GLN A 75 3.95 2.52 7.81
CA GLN A 75 5.25 3.05 8.20
C GLN A 75 5.91 2.24 9.34
N GLY A 76 5.11 1.75 10.29
CA GLY A 76 5.59 0.85 11.35
C GLY A 76 6.04 -0.52 10.81
N VAL A 77 5.23 -1.11 9.93
CA VAL A 77 5.51 -2.42 9.30
C VAL A 77 6.76 -2.39 8.43
N VAL A 78 6.97 -1.31 7.66
CA VAL A 78 8.08 -1.26 6.69
C VAL A 78 9.45 -1.20 7.35
N ASN A 79 9.53 -0.91 8.65
CA ASN A 79 10.79 -0.99 9.41
C ASN A 79 11.37 -2.40 9.49
N HIS A 80 10.57 -3.43 9.18
CA HIS A 80 11.05 -4.81 9.06
C HIS A 80 11.65 -5.11 7.69
N TYR A 81 11.50 -4.21 6.71
CA TYR A 81 11.90 -4.46 5.33
C TYR A 81 13.07 -3.56 4.93
N SER A 82 13.92 -4.07 4.04
CA SER A 82 15.02 -3.29 3.49
C SER A 82 14.52 -2.15 2.60
N ALA A 83 15.28 -1.05 2.58
CA ALA A 83 15.07 0.02 1.62
C ALA A 83 15.49 -0.41 0.21
N ILE A 84 14.86 0.16 -0.81
CA ILE A 84 15.20 -0.10 -2.22
C ILE A 84 15.66 1.20 -2.91
N PRO A 85 16.60 1.14 -3.86
CA PRO A 85 17.00 2.30 -4.63
C PRO A 85 15.89 2.72 -5.60
N VAL A 86 15.70 4.03 -5.77
CA VAL A 86 14.92 4.58 -6.88
C VAL A 86 15.83 4.58 -8.11
N THR A 87 15.63 3.60 -8.99
CA THR A 87 16.52 3.34 -10.14
C THR A 87 16.15 4.12 -11.41
N LEU A 88 15.00 4.79 -11.40
CA LEU A 88 14.61 5.65 -12.51
C LEU A 88 15.53 6.88 -12.55
N GLY A 89 16.04 7.21 -13.73
CA GLY A 89 16.82 8.43 -13.94
C GLY A 89 16.06 9.70 -13.52
N PRO A 90 16.75 10.86 -13.47
CA PRO A 90 16.14 12.10 -12.98
C PRO A 90 14.90 12.46 -13.80
N MET A 91 13.73 12.33 -13.19
CA MET A 91 12.46 12.78 -13.75
C MET A 91 12.03 14.07 -13.09
N THR A 92 11.61 15.03 -13.89
CA THR A 92 11.10 16.32 -13.42
C THR A 92 9.72 16.59 -13.99
N TYR A 93 8.89 17.26 -13.20
CA TYR A 93 7.65 17.86 -13.68
C TYR A 93 7.95 19.00 -14.66
N SER A 94 6.94 19.48 -15.39
CA SER A 94 7.08 20.61 -16.32
C SER A 94 7.57 21.91 -15.67
N ASN A 95 7.48 22.03 -14.34
CA ASN A 95 8.02 23.13 -13.55
C ASN A 95 9.44 22.85 -13.01
N GLN A 96 10.14 21.86 -13.55
CA GLN A 96 11.51 21.44 -13.20
C GLN A 96 11.68 20.84 -11.79
N GLN A 97 10.60 20.73 -11.01
CA GLN A 97 10.66 20.04 -9.72
C GLN A 97 10.85 18.54 -9.93
N PRO A 98 11.70 17.87 -9.13
CA PRO A 98 11.88 16.43 -9.25
C PRO A 98 10.58 15.69 -8.88
N VAL A 99 10.28 14.62 -9.61
CA VAL A 99 9.14 13.73 -9.35
C VAL A 99 9.38 12.96 -8.06
N PHE A 100 10.51 12.28 -7.97
CA PHE A 100 10.96 11.61 -6.75
C PHE A 100 11.72 12.60 -5.87
N ARG A 101 11.31 12.72 -4.61
CA ARG A 101 11.99 13.57 -3.62
C ARG A 101 13.09 12.82 -2.87
N LYS A 102 13.18 11.49 -3.08
CA LYS A 102 14.11 10.58 -2.44
C LYS A 102 14.79 9.69 -3.48
N THR A 103 16.05 9.32 -3.22
CA THR A 103 16.85 8.38 -4.03
C THR A 103 16.74 6.94 -3.53
N VAL A 104 16.19 6.76 -2.33
CA VAL A 104 15.97 5.48 -1.66
C VAL A 104 14.55 5.49 -1.09
N PHE A 105 13.83 4.38 -1.25
CA PHE A 105 12.51 4.18 -0.66
C PHE A 105 12.61 3.25 0.54
N SER A 106 12.52 3.83 1.74
CA SER A 106 12.61 3.14 3.02
C SER A 106 11.57 2.04 3.15
N GLY A 107 12.03 0.80 3.38
CA GLY A 107 11.20 -0.39 3.47
C GLY A 107 10.38 -0.72 2.21
N GLY A 108 10.75 -0.14 1.06
CA GLY A 108 10.08 -0.38 -0.21
C GLY A 108 10.14 -1.84 -0.69
N ALA A 109 11.04 -2.66 -0.13
CA ALA A 109 11.08 -4.11 -0.40
C ALA A 109 9.80 -4.83 0.05
N MET A 110 8.97 -4.23 0.91
CA MET A 110 7.70 -4.80 1.36
C MET A 110 6.65 -4.89 0.23
N ALA A 111 6.61 -3.92 -0.68
CA ALA A 111 5.44 -3.70 -1.54
C ALA A 111 5.13 -4.91 -2.44
N ALA A 112 6.13 -5.45 -3.13
CA ALA A 112 5.93 -6.56 -4.07
C ALA A 112 5.54 -7.89 -3.37
N PRO A 113 6.22 -8.34 -2.30
CA PRO A 113 5.80 -9.51 -1.52
C PRO A 113 4.39 -9.37 -0.96
N LEU A 114 4.04 -8.21 -0.39
CA LEU A 114 2.72 -7.98 0.20
C LEU A 114 1.60 -8.07 -0.83
N LEU A 115 1.72 -7.32 -1.94
CA LEU A 115 0.71 -7.35 -3.01
C LEU A 115 0.58 -8.77 -3.59
N THR A 116 1.69 -9.48 -3.78
CA THR A 116 1.69 -10.86 -4.28
C THR A 116 0.97 -11.81 -3.32
N ALA A 117 1.23 -11.72 -2.02
CA ALA A 117 0.57 -12.55 -1.01
C ALA A 117 -0.95 -12.26 -0.93
N LEU A 118 -1.36 -10.99 -1.02
CA LEU A 118 -2.76 -10.60 -1.08
C LEU A 118 -3.46 -11.09 -2.35
N SER A 119 -2.75 -11.14 -3.48
CA SER A 119 -3.24 -11.70 -4.73
C SER A 119 -3.47 -13.22 -4.65
N GLN A 120 -2.55 -13.94 -4.02
CA GLN A 120 -2.73 -15.37 -3.73
C GLN A 120 -3.94 -15.60 -2.84
N GLN A 121 -4.14 -14.75 -1.82
CA GLN A 121 -5.29 -14.87 -0.93
C GLN A 121 -6.60 -14.55 -1.65
N SER A 122 -6.61 -13.54 -2.53
CA SER A 122 -7.75 -13.25 -3.41
C SER A 122 -8.07 -14.43 -4.33
N THR A 123 -7.04 -15.07 -4.89
CA THR A 123 -7.20 -16.28 -5.71
C THR A 123 -7.88 -17.40 -4.93
N ARG A 124 -7.46 -17.65 -3.69
CA ARG A 124 -8.10 -18.65 -2.81
C ARG A 124 -9.57 -18.33 -2.57
N LEU A 125 -9.92 -17.06 -2.31
CA LEU A 125 -11.31 -16.64 -2.15
C LEU A 125 -12.13 -16.85 -3.44
N THR A 126 -11.59 -16.47 -4.60
CA THR A 126 -12.30 -16.70 -5.88
C THR A 126 -12.58 -18.19 -6.13
N GLN A 127 -11.65 -19.07 -5.76
CA GLN A 127 -11.82 -20.53 -5.87
C GLN A 127 -12.85 -21.05 -4.86
N GLN A 128 -12.75 -20.63 -3.60
CA GLN A 128 -13.66 -21.04 -2.53
C GLN A 128 -15.12 -20.67 -2.83
N TYR A 129 -15.35 -19.46 -3.35
CA TYR A 129 -16.68 -18.96 -3.70
C TYR A 129 -17.10 -19.26 -5.15
N GLN A 130 -16.26 -19.96 -5.92
CA GLN A 130 -16.46 -20.24 -7.34
C GLN A 130 -16.85 -18.98 -8.14
N ARG A 131 -16.21 -17.85 -7.83
CA ARG A 131 -16.54 -16.53 -8.35
C ARG A 131 -15.28 -15.83 -8.84
N PRO A 132 -15.15 -15.56 -10.15
CA PRO A 132 -13.99 -14.87 -10.69
C PRO A 132 -13.93 -13.42 -10.17
N MET A 133 -12.72 -12.85 -10.15
CA MET A 133 -12.43 -11.54 -9.55
C MET A 133 -13.38 -10.41 -10.03
N ARG A 134 -13.70 -10.39 -11.33
CA ARG A 134 -14.58 -9.39 -11.96
C ARG A 134 -16.05 -9.41 -11.50
N GLU A 135 -16.47 -10.47 -10.81
CA GLU A 135 -17.87 -10.67 -10.38
C GLU A 135 -18.10 -10.30 -8.91
N TRP A 136 -17.09 -9.76 -8.24
CA TRP A 136 -17.20 -9.25 -6.88
C TRP A 136 -17.72 -7.82 -6.90
N SER A 137 -18.87 -7.59 -6.28
CA SER A 137 -19.40 -6.23 -6.11
C SER A 137 -18.54 -5.42 -5.13
N GLU A 138 -18.59 -4.09 -5.23
CA GLU A 138 -17.94 -3.17 -4.28
C GLU A 138 -18.26 -3.52 -2.82
N LYS A 139 -19.54 -3.77 -2.51
CA LYS A 139 -19.96 -4.17 -1.16
C LYS A 139 -19.28 -5.45 -0.68
N GLN A 140 -19.01 -6.41 -1.57
CA GLN A 140 -18.32 -7.65 -1.22
C GLN A 140 -16.80 -7.46 -1.04
N GLN A 141 -16.21 -6.48 -1.73
CA GLN A 141 -14.79 -6.15 -1.60
C GLN A 141 -14.49 -5.33 -0.33
N HIS A 142 -15.53 -4.79 0.31
CA HIS A 142 -15.47 -4.04 1.56
C HIS A 142 -15.89 -4.87 2.79
N GLN A 143 -15.90 -6.20 2.70
CA GLN A 143 -16.38 -7.06 3.80
C GLN A 143 -15.46 -6.96 5.02
N PRO A 144 -15.99 -6.75 6.25
CA PRO A 144 -15.15 -6.57 7.44
C PRO A 144 -14.17 -7.72 7.70
N GLN A 145 -14.50 -8.94 7.31
CA GLN A 145 -13.64 -10.13 7.45
C GLN A 145 -12.33 -10.01 6.66
N ASP A 146 -12.30 -9.17 5.62
CA ASP A 146 -11.08 -8.93 4.84
C ASP A 146 -10.00 -8.22 5.67
N ASN A 147 -10.38 -7.50 6.73
CA ASN A 147 -9.43 -6.88 7.64
C ASN A 147 -8.51 -7.92 8.30
N GLU A 148 -9.09 -8.98 8.84
CA GLU A 148 -8.36 -10.10 9.46
C GLU A 148 -7.52 -10.84 8.41
N THR A 149 -8.06 -10.99 7.20
CA THR A 149 -7.35 -11.61 6.08
C THR A 149 -6.09 -10.84 5.71
N ILE A 150 -6.19 -9.51 5.54
CA ILE A 150 -5.04 -8.64 5.26
C ILE A 150 -4.04 -8.70 6.43
N CYS A 151 -4.52 -8.60 7.67
CA CYS A 151 -3.66 -8.64 8.86
C CYS A 151 -2.88 -9.96 8.97
N GLY A 152 -3.55 -11.09 8.70
CA GLY A 152 -2.92 -12.41 8.67
C GLY A 152 -1.78 -12.49 7.65
N VAL A 153 -1.99 -11.92 6.45
CA VAL A 153 -0.94 -11.84 5.42
C VAL A 153 0.25 -11.00 5.89
N VAL A 154 0.00 -9.84 6.51
CA VAL A 154 1.08 -9.00 7.06
C VAL A 154 1.89 -9.77 8.10
N ASN A 155 1.23 -10.43 9.05
CA ASN A 155 1.90 -11.20 10.09
C ASN A 155 2.64 -12.42 9.56
N GLN A 156 2.14 -13.07 8.52
CA GLN A 156 2.84 -14.16 7.84
C GLN A 156 4.13 -13.68 7.15
N LEU A 157 4.10 -12.51 6.52
CA LEU A 157 5.30 -11.97 5.88
C LEU A 157 6.33 -11.50 6.92
N LEU A 158 5.88 -10.87 8.00
CA LEU A 158 6.75 -10.46 9.09
C LEU A 158 7.44 -11.64 9.79
N SER A 159 6.80 -12.81 9.90
CA SER A 159 7.43 -14.00 10.49
C SER A 159 8.46 -14.69 9.59
N THR A 160 8.49 -14.33 8.31
CA THR A 160 9.41 -14.90 7.30
C THR A 160 10.48 -13.90 6.83
N THR A 161 10.42 -12.67 7.34
CA THR A 161 11.44 -11.66 7.06
C THR A 161 12.67 -11.95 7.93
N PRO A 162 13.87 -12.07 7.34
CA PRO A 162 15.09 -12.47 8.05
C PRO A 162 15.61 -11.40 9.02
#